data_AF-A0A4R8FEU7-F1
#
_entry.id   AF-A0A4R8FEU7-F1
#
_cell.length_a   1.000
_cell.length_b   1.000
_cell.length_c   1.000
_cell.angle_alpha   90.00
_cell.angle_beta   90.00
_cell.angle_gamma   90.00
#
_symmetry.space_group_name_H-M   'P 1'
#
loop_
_entity.id
_entity.type
_entity.pdbx_description
1 polymer ?
#
loop_
_entity_poly.entity_id
_entity_poly.type
_entity_poly.pdbx_seq_one_letter_code
_entity_poly.pdbx_strand_id
1 'polypeptide(L)'
;MRGTRPRSRRVLPILACAGMLAAGMPRPAAAQEGPEWELQRCIWSCLSAFGPADTPAYAACVAQRCPSEAAPAPVPWASGPTADGRGAFAGTRSEADPDVLFYLFCAPGGQRILQLAGVEGSPGPNMLMLAVDGQGFPVSFTGAGDLSALASLPPGAPLLGALMRGRSLEIRNGAGYTLGRFGLAGAGPAISGALALCR
;
A
#
# COMPACT_ATOMS: atom_id res chain seq x y z
N MET A 1 65.40 45.51 17.87
CA MET A 1 66.20 45.27 16.63
C MET A 1 65.22 44.87 15.53
N ARG A 2 65.06 45.74 14.52
CA ARG A 2 65.48 45.53 13.10
C ARG A 2 64.72 44.36 12.47
N GLY A 3 63.78 44.60 11.55
CA GLY A 3 64.07 44.94 10.14
C GLY A 3 64.16 43.62 9.36
N THR A 4 63.57 43.37 8.20
CA THR A 4 63.28 44.18 7.01
C THR A 4 62.44 43.32 6.04
N ARG A 5 61.60 43.97 5.22
CA ARG A 5 60.88 43.44 4.01
C ARG A 5 61.89 42.95 2.92
N PRO A 6 61.57 42.57 1.64
CA PRO A 6 60.30 42.60 0.87
C PRO A 6 60.05 41.52 -0.25
N ARG A 7 58.84 41.58 -0.84
CA ARG A 7 58.44 41.43 -2.27
C ARG A 7 58.97 40.29 -3.16
N SER A 8 58.03 39.52 -3.74
CA SER A 8 57.78 39.47 -5.20
C SER A 8 56.53 38.64 -5.52
N ARG A 9 55.50 39.25 -6.14
CA ARG A 9 55.19 39.20 -7.59
C ARG A 9 54.78 37.79 -8.04
N ARG A 10 53.49 37.58 -8.35
CA ARG A 10 52.89 37.46 -9.71
C ARG A 10 52.14 36.10 -9.70
N VAL A 11 50.99 35.84 -10.30
CA VAL A 11 50.18 36.40 -11.40
C VAL A 11 48.75 35.88 -11.18
N LEU A 12 47.74 36.71 -11.42
CA LEU A 12 46.34 36.29 -11.61
C LEU A 12 46.23 35.49 -12.92
N PRO A 13 45.59 34.31 -12.95
CA PRO A 13 44.92 33.84 -14.14
C PRO A 13 43.48 34.37 -14.14
N ILE A 14 43.24 35.25 -15.11
CA ILE A 14 41.93 35.65 -15.62
C ILE A 14 41.20 34.37 -16.03
N LEU A 15 40.20 33.96 -15.27
CA LEU A 15 39.23 32.97 -15.73
C LEU A 15 38.13 33.72 -16.47
N ALA A 16 38.20 33.61 -17.79
CA ALA A 16 37.26 34.17 -18.74
C ALA A 16 35.85 33.57 -18.51
N CYS A 17 34.88 34.45 -18.35
CA CYS A 17 33.47 34.17 -18.57
C CYS A 17 33.28 33.78 -20.05
N ALA A 18 33.11 32.50 -20.34
CA ALA A 18 32.47 32.04 -21.57
C ALA A 18 31.06 31.57 -21.20
N GLY A 19 30.10 32.50 -21.32
CA GLY A 19 28.68 32.21 -21.16
C GLY A 19 28.20 31.32 -22.30
N MET A 20 27.89 30.07 -22.00
CA MET A 20 26.97 29.26 -22.80
C MET A 20 25.56 29.49 -22.25
N LEU A 21 24.87 30.48 -22.84
CA LEU A 21 23.42 30.57 -22.81
C LEU A 21 22.86 29.41 -23.65
N ALA A 22 22.73 28.23 -23.03
CA ALA A 22 21.90 27.18 -23.57
C ALA A 22 20.44 27.63 -23.44
N ALA A 23 19.86 28.03 -24.57
CA ALA A 23 18.43 28.25 -24.70
C ALA A 23 17.69 26.95 -24.36
N GLY A 24 17.24 26.81 -23.12
CA GLY A 24 16.29 25.79 -22.72
C GLY A 24 14.96 26.12 -23.38
N MET A 25 14.66 25.45 -24.50
CA MET A 25 13.31 25.44 -25.04
C MET A 25 12.37 24.93 -23.95
N PRO A 26 11.28 25.64 -23.62
CA PRO A 26 10.27 25.13 -22.71
C PRO A 26 9.70 23.86 -23.32
N ARG A 27 9.97 22.73 -22.67
CA ARG A 27 9.35 21.46 -22.98
C ARG A 27 7.84 21.66 -22.76
N PRO A 28 6.95 21.33 -23.71
CA PRO A 28 5.52 21.42 -23.47
C PRO A 28 5.21 20.56 -22.24
N ALA A 29 4.58 21.16 -21.24
CA ALA A 29 4.02 20.42 -20.13
C ALA A 29 3.07 19.38 -20.73
N ALA A 30 3.33 18.11 -20.47
CA ALA A 30 2.33 17.08 -20.76
C ALA A 30 1.05 17.51 -20.05
N ALA A 31 0.00 17.76 -20.82
CA ALA A 31 -1.31 18.09 -20.29
C ALA A 31 -1.66 17.02 -19.25
N GLN A 32 -2.10 17.47 -18.07
CA GLN A 32 -2.57 16.59 -17.00
C GLN A 32 -3.85 15.92 -17.50
N GLU A 33 -3.69 14.82 -18.24
CA GLU A 33 -4.78 14.03 -18.80
C GLU A 33 -4.78 12.69 -18.07
N GLY A 34 -5.88 12.42 -17.39
CA GLY A 34 -6.08 11.23 -16.56
C GLY A 34 -7.45 11.27 -15.87
N PRO A 35 -7.99 10.10 -15.48
CA PRO A 35 -9.28 10.01 -14.80
C PRO A 35 -9.30 10.79 -13.48
N GLU A 36 -8.16 10.90 -12.78
CA GLU A 36 -8.03 11.76 -11.59
C GLU A 36 -8.29 13.26 -11.89
N TRP A 37 -7.94 13.73 -13.10
CA TRP A 37 -8.16 15.12 -13.49
C TRP A 37 -9.57 15.40 -13.99
N GLU A 38 -10.29 14.38 -14.48
CA GLU A 38 -11.72 14.48 -14.80
C GLU A 38 -12.56 14.69 -13.54
N LEU A 39 -12.23 13.96 -12.46
CA LEU A 39 -12.87 14.14 -11.16
C LEU A 39 -12.62 15.57 -10.63
N GLN A 40 -11.37 16.05 -10.64
CA GLN A 40 -11.03 17.41 -10.20
C GLN A 40 -11.76 18.49 -11.02
N ARG A 41 -11.82 18.34 -12.35
CA ARG A 41 -12.58 19.26 -13.22
C ARG A 41 -14.06 19.29 -12.88
N CYS A 42 -14.66 18.14 -12.57
CA CYS A 42 -16.05 18.10 -12.11
C CYS A 42 -16.24 18.78 -10.76
N ILE A 43 -15.38 18.48 -9.77
CA ILE A 43 -15.44 19.09 -8.43
C ILE A 43 -15.34 20.61 -8.53
N TRP A 44 -14.40 21.14 -9.33
CA TRP A 44 -14.27 22.57 -9.54
C TRP A 44 -15.44 23.19 -10.32
N SER A 45 -16.05 22.44 -11.24
CA SER A 45 -17.29 22.88 -11.88
C SER A 45 -18.44 22.98 -10.87
N CYS A 46 -18.57 22.04 -9.94
CA CYS A 46 -19.57 22.12 -8.87
C CYS A 46 -19.26 23.26 -7.88
N LEU A 47 -18.00 23.44 -7.51
CA LEU A 47 -17.56 24.49 -6.58
C LEU A 47 -17.79 25.89 -7.15
N SER A 48 -17.53 26.08 -8.45
CA SER A 48 -17.77 27.38 -9.12
C SER A 48 -19.26 27.70 -9.31
N ALA A 49 -20.11 26.68 -9.50
CA ALA A 49 -21.54 26.88 -9.74
C ALA A 49 -22.40 26.97 -8.47
N PHE A 50 -22.06 26.21 -7.42
CA PHE A 50 -22.92 26.03 -6.23
C PHE A 50 -22.31 26.59 -4.95
N GLY A 51 -21.11 27.15 -5.01
CA GLY A 51 -20.43 27.78 -3.87
C GLY A 51 -19.58 26.79 -3.08
N PRO A 52 -19.23 27.14 -1.83
CA PRO A 52 -18.22 26.42 -1.07
C PRO A 52 -18.64 24.98 -0.73
N ALA A 53 -17.61 24.16 -0.42
CA ALA A 53 -17.74 22.71 -0.27
C ALA A 53 -18.61 22.25 0.92
N ASP A 54 -18.93 23.17 1.82
CA ASP A 54 -19.77 22.96 3.01
C ASP A 54 -21.27 23.21 2.74
N THR A 55 -21.64 23.62 1.52
CA THR A 55 -23.05 23.85 1.17
C THR A 55 -23.76 22.55 0.75
N PRO A 56 -25.05 22.37 1.11
CA PRO A 56 -25.84 21.24 0.63
C PRO A 56 -25.97 21.19 -0.90
N ALA A 57 -25.97 22.35 -1.55
CA ALA A 57 -26.07 22.46 -3.00
C ALA A 57 -24.80 21.94 -3.72
N TYR A 58 -23.62 22.26 -3.19
CA TYR A 58 -22.36 21.68 -3.66
C TYR A 58 -22.35 20.15 -3.49
N ALA A 59 -22.72 19.65 -2.31
CA ALA A 59 -22.73 18.22 -2.02
C ALA A 59 -23.68 17.45 -2.98
N ALA A 60 -24.85 18.01 -3.26
CA ALA A 60 -25.79 17.46 -4.23
C ALA A 60 -25.22 17.44 -5.67
N CYS A 61 -24.51 18.50 -6.09
CA CYS A 61 -23.87 18.55 -7.40
C CYS A 61 -22.82 17.44 -7.56
N VAL A 62 -21.90 17.31 -6.59
CA VAL A 62 -20.82 16.32 -6.65
C VAL A 62 -21.39 14.91 -6.72
N ALA A 63 -22.38 14.59 -5.87
CA ALA A 63 -23.00 13.27 -5.84
C ALA A 63 -23.75 12.89 -7.13
N GLN A 64 -24.32 13.87 -7.84
CA GLN A 64 -25.10 13.62 -9.05
C GLN A 64 -24.25 13.64 -10.33
N ARG A 65 -23.20 14.45 -10.38
CA ARG A 65 -22.53 14.82 -11.63
C ARG A 65 -21.09 14.37 -11.71
N CYS A 66 -20.42 14.18 -10.58
CA CYS A 66 -19.04 13.74 -10.61
C CYS A 66 -18.98 12.22 -10.66
N PRO A 67 -18.09 11.65 -11.50
CA PRO A 67 -17.85 10.23 -11.46
C PRO A 67 -17.48 9.87 -10.02
N SER A 68 -18.25 8.98 -9.39
CA SER A 68 -17.79 8.34 -8.17
C SER A 68 -16.44 7.73 -8.50
N GLU A 69 -15.45 7.94 -7.63
CA GLU A 69 -14.23 7.15 -7.68
C GLU A 69 -14.70 5.69 -7.72
N ALA A 70 -14.52 5.05 -8.88
CA ALA A 70 -14.89 3.66 -9.02
C ALA A 70 -14.07 2.94 -7.96
N ALA A 71 -14.73 2.20 -7.08
CA ALA A 71 -14.03 1.44 -6.06
C ALA A 71 -12.85 0.73 -6.74
N PRO A 72 -11.62 0.89 -6.23
CA PRO A 72 -10.44 0.35 -6.88
C PRO A 72 -10.71 -1.11 -7.24
N ALA A 73 -10.38 -1.49 -8.48
CA ALA A 73 -10.61 -2.85 -8.94
C ALA A 73 -10.00 -3.80 -7.89
N PRO A 74 -10.73 -4.84 -7.46
CA PRO A 74 -10.27 -5.71 -6.39
C PRO A 74 -8.89 -6.24 -6.77
N VAL A 75 -7.91 -6.04 -5.88
CA VAL A 75 -6.56 -6.53 -6.12
C VAL A 75 -6.63 -8.05 -6.22
N PRO A 76 -6.21 -8.66 -7.35
CA PRO A 76 -6.41 -10.07 -7.54
C PRO A 76 -5.60 -10.86 -6.53
N TRP A 77 -6.27 -11.84 -5.92
CA TRP A 77 -5.58 -12.90 -5.18
C TRP A 77 -4.67 -13.69 -6.12
N ALA A 78 -3.45 -13.93 -5.66
CA ALA A 78 -2.47 -14.77 -6.34
C ALA A 78 -2.13 -15.98 -5.48
N SER A 79 -1.71 -17.07 -6.12
CA SER A 79 -1.19 -18.26 -5.45
C SER A 79 -0.07 -18.91 -6.24
N GLY A 80 0.86 -19.58 -5.55
CA GLY A 80 1.95 -20.30 -6.20
C GLY A 80 2.88 -21.00 -5.20
N PRO A 81 3.91 -21.70 -5.69
CA PRO A 81 4.95 -22.25 -4.83
C PRO A 81 5.75 -21.11 -4.17
N THR A 82 6.27 -21.35 -2.96
CA THR A 82 7.27 -20.47 -2.35
C THR A 82 8.59 -20.54 -3.14
N ALA A 83 9.41 -19.49 -3.06
CA ALA A 83 10.66 -19.41 -3.82
C ALA A 83 11.67 -20.53 -3.49
N ASP A 84 11.61 -21.06 -2.27
CA ASP A 84 12.42 -22.19 -1.82
C ASP A 84 11.83 -23.55 -2.24
N GLY A 85 10.64 -23.59 -2.85
CA GLY A 85 9.94 -24.79 -3.26
C GLY A 85 9.44 -25.67 -2.12
N ARG A 86 9.56 -25.22 -0.85
CA ARG A 86 9.21 -26.02 0.33
C ARG A 86 7.76 -25.86 0.76
N GLY A 87 7.01 -24.98 0.11
CA GLY A 87 5.63 -24.69 0.43
C GLY A 87 4.92 -23.99 -0.71
N ALA A 88 3.75 -23.45 -0.38
CA ALA A 88 2.97 -22.63 -1.28
C ALA A 88 2.35 -21.46 -0.54
N PHE A 89 1.92 -20.46 -1.30
CA PHE A 89 1.28 -19.26 -0.78
C PHE A 89 -0.02 -18.95 -1.53
N ALA A 90 -0.91 -18.26 -0.84
CA ALA A 90 -1.99 -17.48 -1.42
C ALA A 90 -1.98 -16.09 -0.77
N GLY A 91 -2.12 -15.02 -1.53
CA GLY A 91 -2.09 -13.68 -0.94
C GLY A 91 -2.63 -12.58 -1.84
N THR A 92 -2.77 -11.41 -1.23
CA THR A 92 -3.26 -10.18 -1.87
C THR A 92 -2.63 -8.97 -1.17
N ARG A 93 -2.94 -7.75 -1.66
CA ARG A 93 -2.53 -6.48 -1.04
C ARG A 93 -3.74 -5.71 -0.54
N SER A 94 -3.50 -4.79 0.38
CA SER A 94 -4.55 -3.93 0.91
C SER A 94 -5.03 -2.93 -0.15
N GLU A 95 -6.34 -2.70 -0.17
CA GLU A 95 -7.02 -1.73 -1.04
C GLU A 95 -6.73 -0.29 -0.60
N ALA A 96 -6.46 -0.09 0.69
CA ALA A 96 -6.18 1.22 1.28
C ALA A 96 -4.68 1.58 1.24
N ASP A 97 -3.80 0.59 1.21
CA ASP A 97 -2.35 0.77 1.22
C ASP A 97 -1.69 -0.39 0.45
N PRO A 98 -1.12 -0.16 -0.75
CA PRO A 98 -0.56 -1.22 -1.57
C PRO A 98 0.72 -1.84 -0.99
N ASP A 99 1.39 -1.19 -0.03
CA ASP A 99 2.59 -1.71 0.63
C ASP A 99 2.24 -2.71 1.74
N VAL A 100 0.98 -2.75 2.18
CA VAL A 100 0.48 -3.74 3.13
C VAL A 100 -0.01 -5.00 2.40
N LEU A 101 0.64 -6.12 2.69
CA LEU A 101 0.40 -7.41 2.04
C LEU A 101 -0.12 -8.45 3.04
N PHE A 102 -1.07 -9.27 2.61
CA PHE A 102 -1.60 -10.37 3.39
C PHE A 102 -1.37 -11.70 2.67
N TYR A 103 -0.71 -12.63 3.34
CA TYR A 103 -0.41 -13.96 2.81
C TYR A 103 -0.86 -15.06 3.77
N LEU A 104 -1.34 -16.15 3.18
CA LEU A 104 -1.39 -17.48 3.79
C LEU A 104 -0.29 -18.32 3.15
N PHE A 105 0.63 -18.83 3.97
CA PHE A 105 1.60 -19.85 3.59
C PHE A 105 1.18 -21.21 4.11
N CYS A 106 1.55 -22.26 3.37
CA CYS A 106 1.50 -23.63 3.85
C CYS A 106 2.78 -24.39 3.52
N ALA A 107 3.03 -25.45 4.27
CA ALA A 107 4.11 -26.39 4.05
C ALA A 107 3.61 -27.84 4.23
N PRO A 108 4.33 -28.85 3.72
CA PRO A 108 4.05 -30.26 4.00
C PRO A 108 3.88 -30.53 5.49
N GLY A 109 2.96 -31.43 5.84
CA GLY A 109 2.60 -31.72 7.24
C GLY A 109 1.51 -30.83 7.81
N GLY A 110 0.85 -30.01 6.97
CA GLY A 110 -0.37 -29.27 7.34
C GLY A 110 -0.14 -27.99 8.14
N GLN A 111 1.12 -27.57 8.29
CA GLN A 111 1.47 -26.29 8.91
C GLN A 111 1.02 -25.13 8.01
N ARG A 112 0.45 -24.09 8.63
CA ARG A 112 -0.01 -22.89 7.94
C ARG A 112 0.36 -21.67 8.75
N ILE A 113 0.77 -20.62 8.05
CA ILE A 113 1.19 -19.35 8.63
C ILE A 113 0.45 -18.23 7.91
N LEU A 114 -0.10 -17.30 8.67
CA LEU A 114 -0.53 -16.00 8.17
C LEU A 114 0.64 -15.03 8.29
N GLN A 115 0.89 -14.27 7.23
CA GLN A 115 1.83 -13.15 7.25
C GLN A 115 1.08 -11.87 6.91
N LEU A 116 1.34 -10.84 7.71
CA LEU A 116 1.00 -9.46 7.41
C LEU A 116 2.31 -8.69 7.25
N ALA A 117 2.61 -8.25 6.03
CA ALA A 117 3.80 -7.47 5.72
C ALA A 117 3.41 -6.00 5.44
N GLY A 118 4.38 -5.09 5.60
CA GLY A 118 4.16 -3.65 5.46
C GLY A 118 3.55 -2.98 6.70
N VAL A 119 3.40 -3.71 7.80
CA VAL A 119 2.93 -3.16 9.08
C VAL A 119 4.04 -3.22 10.11
N GLU A 120 4.21 -2.12 10.85
CA GLU A 120 5.16 -2.11 11.95
C GLU A 120 4.64 -3.00 13.08
N GLY A 121 5.26 -4.17 13.25
CA GLY A 121 4.98 -5.07 14.36
C GLY A 121 5.83 -4.70 15.56
N SER A 122 5.20 -4.42 16.71
CA SER A 122 5.94 -4.39 17.97
C SER A 122 6.50 -5.79 18.29
N PRO A 123 7.72 -5.91 18.83
CA PRO A 123 8.26 -7.21 19.22
C PRO A 123 7.36 -7.90 20.25
N GLY A 124 7.15 -9.20 20.09
CA GLY A 124 6.27 -10.02 20.93
C GLY A 124 4.89 -10.30 20.33
N PRO A 125 4.04 -11.06 21.04
CA PRO A 125 2.70 -11.38 20.59
C PRO A 125 1.79 -10.14 20.65
N ASN A 126 1.25 -9.75 19.50
CA ASN A 126 0.23 -8.72 19.34
C ASN A 126 -1.06 -9.41 18.90
N MET A 127 -2.12 -9.27 19.70
CA MET A 127 -3.43 -9.72 19.31
C MET A 127 -4.01 -8.74 18.28
N LEU A 128 -4.20 -9.21 17.05
CA LEU A 128 -4.89 -8.50 15.99
C LEU A 128 -6.30 -9.06 15.83
N MET A 129 -7.24 -8.19 15.50
CA MET A 129 -8.59 -8.58 15.14
C MET A 129 -8.70 -8.67 13.62
N LEU A 130 -8.93 -9.87 13.09
CA LEU A 130 -9.25 -10.08 11.69
C LEU A 130 -10.77 -10.11 11.57
N ALA A 131 -11.37 -9.10 10.97
CA ALA A 131 -12.81 -9.02 10.73
C ALA A 131 -13.11 -9.44 9.29
N VAL A 132 -13.71 -10.62 9.11
CA VAL A 132 -14.21 -11.07 7.80
C VAL A 132 -15.70 -10.78 7.71
N ASP A 133 -16.09 -9.89 6.80
CA ASP A 133 -17.48 -9.42 6.67
C ASP A 133 -18.08 -8.94 8.01
N GLY A 134 -17.25 -8.32 8.85
CA GLY A 134 -17.61 -7.84 10.19
C GLY A 134 -17.55 -8.89 11.30
N GLN A 135 -17.40 -10.18 10.98
CA GLN A 135 -17.16 -11.22 11.98
C GLN A 135 -15.70 -11.19 12.44
N GLY A 136 -15.48 -10.89 13.72
CA GLY A 136 -14.15 -10.81 14.32
C GLY A 136 -13.54 -12.17 14.65
N PHE A 137 -12.26 -12.33 14.31
CA PHE A 137 -11.40 -13.47 14.65
C PHE A 137 -10.13 -12.93 15.32
N PRO A 138 -9.96 -13.13 16.64
CA PRO A 138 -8.72 -12.75 17.30
C PRO A 138 -7.59 -13.69 16.87
N VAL A 139 -6.46 -13.11 16.44
CA VAL A 139 -5.28 -13.86 16.03
C VAL A 139 -4.05 -13.26 16.68
N SER A 140 -3.23 -14.12 17.29
CA SER A 140 -1.97 -13.71 17.90
C SER A 140 -0.87 -13.70 16.83
N PHE A 141 -0.43 -12.51 16.44
CA PHE A 141 0.71 -12.32 15.56
C PHE A 141 1.96 -12.05 16.39
N THR A 142 3.09 -12.62 15.99
CA THR A 142 4.40 -12.28 16.54
C THR A 142 5.15 -11.46 15.50
N GLY A 143 5.69 -10.31 15.89
CA GLY A 143 6.57 -9.54 15.01
C GLY A 143 7.78 -10.38 14.61
N ALA A 144 8.08 -10.44 13.32
CA ALA A 144 9.17 -11.25 12.76
C ALA A 144 10.40 -10.42 12.36
N GLY A 145 10.42 -9.13 12.68
CA GLY A 145 11.36 -8.16 12.09
C GLY A 145 10.91 -7.71 10.70
N ASP A 146 11.58 -6.72 10.14
CA ASP A 146 11.42 -6.28 8.74
C ASP A 146 9.98 -5.92 8.32
N LEU A 147 9.26 -5.17 9.16
CA LEU A 147 7.87 -4.75 8.91
C LEU A 147 6.92 -5.92 8.60
N SER A 148 7.13 -7.05 9.27
CA SER A 148 6.30 -8.23 9.11
C SER A 148 5.85 -8.83 10.44
N ALA A 149 4.64 -9.37 10.43
CA ALA A 149 4.04 -10.08 11.55
C ALA A 149 3.56 -11.45 11.09
N LEU A 150 3.82 -12.49 11.88
CA LEU A 150 3.48 -13.88 11.56
C LEU A 150 2.53 -14.47 12.60
N ALA A 151 1.55 -15.25 12.17
CA ALA A 151 0.68 -16.02 13.06
C ALA A 151 0.54 -17.46 12.57
N SER A 152 0.55 -18.42 13.49
CA SER A 152 0.17 -19.79 13.14
C SER A 152 -1.33 -19.88 12.92
N LEU A 153 -1.75 -20.60 11.87
CA LEU A 153 -3.16 -20.89 11.61
C LEU A 153 -3.41 -22.40 11.73
N PRO A 154 -3.95 -22.87 12.87
CA PRO A 154 -4.18 -24.29 13.08
C PRO A 154 -5.11 -24.91 12.01
N PRO A 155 -4.94 -26.21 11.70
CA PRO A 155 -5.92 -26.94 10.91
C PRO A 155 -7.32 -26.82 11.53
N GLY A 156 -8.34 -26.61 10.70
CA GLY A 156 -9.72 -26.46 11.15
C GLY A 156 -10.07 -25.09 11.76
N ALA A 157 -9.13 -24.14 11.83
CA ALA A 157 -9.43 -22.79 12.30
C ALA A 157 -10.58 -22.16 11.47
N PRO A 158 -11.65 -21.66 12.13
CA PRO A 158 -12.84 -21.15 11.44
C PRO A 158 -12.52 -19.96 10.53
N LEU A 159 -11.49 -19.20 10.88
CA LEU A 159 -10.97 -18.09 10.08
C LEU A 159 -10.62 -18.51 8.64
N LEU A 160 -10.04 -19.69 8.42
CA LEU A 160 -9.71 -20.13 7.06
C LEU A 160 -10.96 -20.27 6.20
N GLY A 161 -12.00 -20.88 6.74
CA GLY A 161 -13.29 -21.01 6.06
C GLY A 161 -13.96 -19.67 5.80
N ALA A 162 -13.79 -18.70 6.71
CA ALA A 162 -14.26 -17.34 6.54
C ALA A 162 -13.50 -16.63 5.40
N LEU A 163 -12.16 -16.67 5.39
CA LEU A 163 -11.34 -16.06 4.33
C LEU A 163 -11.67 -16.60 2.93
N MET A 164 -11.96 -17.90 2.82
CA MET A 164 -12.27 -18.54 1.54
C MET A 164 -13.66 -18.19 0.98
N ARG A 165 -14.60 -17.77 1.83
CA ARG A 165 -16.01 -17.52 1.44
C ARG A 165 -16.48 -16.08 1.63
N GLY A 166 -15.74 -15.28 2.39
CA GLY A 166 -16.08 -13.90 2.70
C GLY A 166 -15.88 -12.99 1.50
N ARG A 167 -16.27 -11.73 1.67
CA ARG A 167 -16.13 -10.68 0.65
C ARG A 167 -15.05 -9.68 1.00
N SER A 168 -14.87 -9.40 2.29
CA SER A 168 -13.93 -8.41 2.80
C SER A 168 -13.20 -8.92 4.03
N LEU A 169 -11.95 -8.52 4.18
CA LEU A 169 -11.14 -8.69 5.37
C LEU A 169 -10.65 -7.32 5.83
N GLU A 170 -10.89 -6.99 7.09
CA GLU A 170 -10.28 -5.84 7.76
C GLU A 170 -9.41 -6.34 8.91
N ILE A 171 -8.20 -5.81 9.03
CA ILE A 171 -7.28 -6.14 10.13
C ILE A 171 -7.14 -4.93 11.03
N ARG A 172 -7.31 -5.11 12.33
CA ARG A 172 -7.19 -4.05 13.34
C ARG A 172 -6.24 -4.43 14.46
N ASN A 173 -5.54 -3.45 15.02
CA ASN A 173 -4.77 -3.63 16.25
C ASN A 173 -5.66 -3.52 17.50
N GLY A 174 -5.08 -3.79 18.68
CA GLY A 174 -5.80 -3.73 19.96
C GLY A 174 -6.35 -2.34 20.34
N ALA A 175 -5.83 -1.27 19.73
CA ALA A 175 -6.33 0.09 19.90
C ALA A 175 -7.47 0.43 18.91
N GLY A 176 -7.86 -0.50 18.04
CA GLY A 176 -8.94 -0.33 17.08
C GLY A 176 -8.53 0.33 15.75
N TYR A 177 -7.25 0.66 15.56
CA TYR A 177 -6.77 1.20 14.29
C TYR A 177 -6.75 0.12 13.21
N THR A 178 -7.27 0.46 12.03
CA THR A 178 -7.21 -0.40 10.84
C THR A 178 -5.78 -0.43 10.29
N LEU A 179 -5.21 -1.62 10.21
CA LEU A 179 -3.89 -1.88 9.63
C LEU A 179 -3.96 -2.22 8.14
N GLY A 180 -5.10 -2.74 7.67
CA GLY A 180 -5.31 -3.07 6.26
C GLY A 180 -6.74 -3.48 5.95
N ARG A 181 -7.14 -3.29 4.69
CA ARG A 181 -8.43 -3.73 4.14
C ARG A 181 -8.19 -4.49 2.85
N PHE A 182 -8.77 -5.68 2.73
CA PHE A 182 -8.49 -6.58 1.62
C PHE A 182 -9.81 -7.13 1.05
N GLY A 183 -9.97 -7.03 -0.26
CA GLY A 183 -11.00 -7.76 -0.97
C GLY A 183 -10.72 -9.27 -0.94
N LEU A 184 -11.75 -10.08 -0.72
CA LEU A 184 -11.65 -11.55 -0.71
C LEU A 184 -12.15 -12.19 -2.02
N ALA A 185 -12.47 -11.38 -3.05
CA ALA A 185 -12.76 -11.88 -4.38
C ALA A 185 -11.56 -12.68 -4.93
N GLY A 186 -11.76 -13.96 -5.23
CA GLY A 186 -10.70 -14.87 -5.69
C GLY A 186 -9.90 -15.57 -4.58
N ALA A 187 -10.14 -15.24 -3.30
CA ALA A 187 -9.42 -15.85 -2.18
C ALA A 187 -9.63 -17.36 -2.09
N GLY A 188 -10.88 -17.83 -2.24
CA GLY A 188 -11.23 -19.25 -2.15
C GLY A 188 -10.43 -20.14 -3.10
N PRO A 189 -10.45 -19.89 -4.42
CA PRO A 189 -9.64 -20.61 -5.40
C PRO A 189 -8.13 -20.51 -5.13
N ALA A 190 -7.61 -19.32 -4.82
CA ALA A 190 -6.17 -19.13 -4.56
C ALA A 190 -5.70 -19.91 -3.32
N ILE A 191 -6.44 -19.80 -2.21
CA ILE A 191 -6.16 -20.55 -0.98
C ILE A 191 -6.25 -22.05 -1.22
N SER A 192 -7.28 -22.51 -1.92
CA SER A 192 -7.45 -23.94 -2.24
C SER A 192 -6.31 -24.47 -3.11
N GLY A 193 -5.87 -23.70 -4.09
CA GLY A 193 -4.75 -24.01 -4.97
C GLY A 193 -3.43 -24.12 -4.19
N ALA A 194 -3.15 -23.16 -3.31
CA ALA A 194 -1.97 -23.22 -2.45
C ALA A 194 -1.99 -24.46 -1.54
N LEU A 195 -3.11 -24.71 -0.87
CA LEU A 195 -3.24 -25.86 0.04
C LEU A 195 -3.13 -27.21 -0.68
N ALA A 196 -3.48 -27.28 -1.97
CA ALA A 196 -3.31 -28.50 -2.77
C ALA A 196 -1.83 -28.83 -3.02
N LEU A 197 -0.94 -27.83 -3.05
CA LEU A 197 0.50 -28.00 -3.24
C LEU A 197 1.24 -28.40 -1.95
N CYS A 198 0.58 -28.34 -0.79
CA CYS A 198 1.17 -28.59 0.52
C CYS A 198 0.72 -29.92 1.16
N ARG A 199 0.10 -30.81 0.37
CA ARG A 199 -0.36 -32.13 0.81
C ARG A 199 0.78 -33.12 0.91
#